data_AF-A0A069ITT2-F1
#
_entry.id   AF-A0A069ITT2-F1
#
_cell.length_a   1.000
_cell.length_b   1.000
_cell.length_c   1.000
_cell.angle_alpha   90.00
_cell.angle_beta   90.00
_cell.angle_gamma   90.00
#
_symmetry.space_group_name_H-M   'P 1'
#
loop_
_entity.id
_entity.type
_entity.pdbx_description
1 polymer ?
#
loop_
_entity_poly.entity_id
_entity_poly.type
_entity_poly.pdbx_seq_one_letter_code
_entity_poly.pdbx_strand_id
1 'polypeptide(L)'
;MLSGVHAFIQPFAVLLELLGAAIIVGGAGLATLFFLVRGARDRNWREAYTNYRANLGRGILLGLELLVGADIISTITAPLTLETVGLLGLVVLIRTFLSFSLETEIEGCWPWRRAERLEKRKTDQR
;
A
#
# COMPACT_ATOMS: atom_id res chain seq x y z
N MET A 1 -9.51 6.33 32.99
CA MET A 1 -8.78 7.29 32.11
C MET A 1 -8.38 6.68 30.76
N LEU A 2 -7.98 5.40 30.68
CA LEU A 2 -7.68 4.73 29.40
C LEU A 2 -8.90 4.52 28.47
N SER A 3 -10.10 4.39 29.01
CA SER A 3 -11.35 4.19 28.23
C SER A 3 -11.72 5.36 27.31
N GLY A 4 -11.37 6.60 27.66
CA GLY A 4 -11.60 7.75 26.79
C GLY A 4 -10.68 7.79 25.57
N VAL A 5 -9.48 7.22 25.69
CA VAL A 5 -8.47 7.18 24.62
C VAL A 5 -8.87 6.18 23.54
N HIS A 6 -9.36 5.00 23.92
CA HIS A 6 -9.83 3.99 22.96
C HIS A 6 -11.02 4.48 22.11
N ALA A 7 -11.99 5.16 22.74
CA ALA A 7 -13.15 5.72 22.05
C ALA A 7 -12.76 6.85 21.07
N PHE A 8 -11.69 7.58 21.36
CA PHE A 8 -11.25 8.69 20.53
C PHE A 8 -10.39 8.23 19.33
N ILE A 9 -9.60 7.16 19.49
CA ILE A 9 -8.62 6.73 18.48
C ILE A 9 -9.21 5.78 17.42
N GLN A 10 -10.13 4.90 17.81
CA GLN A 10 -10.82 3.96 16.90
C GLN A 10 -11.41 4.59 15.63
N PRO A 11 -12.14 5.73 15.70
CA PRO A 11 -12.69 6.35 14.48
C PRO A 11 -11.61 6.84 13.51
N PHE A 12 -10.42 7.22 13.99
CA PHE A 12 -9.31 7.61 13.10
C PHE A 12 -8.74 6.42 12.34
N ALA A 13 -8.62 5.25 12.99
CA ALA A 13 -8.17 4.04 12.31
C ALA A 13 -9.13 3.68 11.16
N VAL A 14 -10.44 3.64 11.44
CA VAL A 14 -11.47 3.34 10.44
C VAL A 14 -11.51 4.40 9.35
N LEU A 15 -11.33 5.68 9.69
CA LEU A 15 -11.28 6.76 8.69
C LEU A 15 -10.10 6.59 7.75
N LEU A 16 -8.90 6.30 8.27
CA LEU A 16 -7.72 6.05 7.44
C LEU A 16 -7.87 4.80 6.59
N GLU A 17 -8.48 3.75 7.13
CA GLU A 17 -8.79 2.52 6.39
C GLU A 17 -9.72 2.80 5.21
N LEU A 18 -10.83 3.51 5.46
CA LEU A 18 -11.79 3.91 4.43
C LEU A 18 -11.16 4.83 3.38
N LEU A 19 -10.35 5.81 3.78
CA LEU A 19 -9.65 6.70 2.85
C LEU A 19 -8.64 5.94 2.00
N GLY A 20 -7.83 5.08 2.61
CA GLY A 20 -6.86 4.24 1.91
C GLY A 20 -7.55 3.33 0.90
N ALA A 21 -8.59 2.61 1.32
CA ALA A 21 -9.38 1.76 0.44
C ALA A 21 -10.04 2.56 -0.70
N ALA A 22 -10.63 3.73 -0.40
CA ALA A 22 -11.25 4.59 -1.39
C ALA A 22 -10.24 5.11 -2.43
N ILE A 23 -9.01 5.44 -2.01
CA ILE A 23 -7.95 5.89 -2.93
C ILE A 23 -7.48 4.74 -3.82
N ILE A 24 -7.33 3.52 -3.30
CA ILE A 24 -6.96 2.36 -4.12
C ILE A 24 -8.05 2.09 -5.17
N VAL A 25 -9.30 1.95 -4.73
CA VAL A 25 -10.42 1.61 -5.61
C VAL A 25 -10.69 2.74 -6.61
N GLY A 26 -10.72 3.98 -6.13
CA GLY A 26 -10.95 5.16 -6.96
C GLY A 26 -9.82 5.41 -7.94
N GLY A 27 -8.56 5.30 -7.50
CA GLY A 27 -7.38 5.43 -8.36
C GLY A 27 -7.32 4.35 -9.44
N ALA A 28 -7.60 3.10 -9.08
CA ALA A 28 -7.70 2.00 -10.04
C ALA A 28 -8.83 2.25 -11.05
N GLY A 29 -10.03 2.56 -10.58
CA GLY A 29 -11.19 2.81 -11.44
C GLY A 29 -10.99 3.98 -12.41
N LEU A 30 -10.45 5.10 -11.92
CA LEU A 30 -10.13 6.26 -12.76
C LEU A 30 -9.02 5.92 -13.78
N ALA A 31 -7.96 5.22 -13.37
CA ALA A 31 -6.91 4.80 -14.28
C ALA A 31 -7.48 3.88 -15.38
N THR A 32 -8.35 2.93 -15.04
CA THR A 32 -8.98 2.01 -16.01
C THR A 32 -9.90 2.77 -16.96
N LEU A 33 -10.69 3.72 -16.46
CA LEU A 33 -11.55 4.56 -17.29
C LEU A 33 -10.73 5.38 -18.28
N PHE A 34 -9.67 6.05 -17.83
CA PHE A 34 -8.78 6.81 -18.70
C PHE A 34 -8.10 5.92 -19.75
N PHE A 35 -7.67 4.72 -19.37
CA PHE A 35 -7.08 3.75 -20.30
C PHE A 35 -8.06 3.36 -21.42
N LEU A 36 -9.30 3.01 -21.06
CA LEU A 36 -10.34 2.63 -22.03
C LEU A 36 -10.69 3.78 -22.98
N VAL A 37 -10.92 4.98 -22.43
CA VAL A 37 -11.29 6.16 -23.23
C VAL A 37 -10.14 6.58 -24.14
N ARG A 38 -8.91 6.63 -23.64
CA ARG A 38 -7.74 7.06 -24.42
C ARG A 38 -7.35 6.03 -25.48
N GLY A 39 -7.38 4.74 -25.13
CA GLY A 39 -7.09 3.65 -26.06
C GLY A 39 -8.11 3.57 -27.21
N ALA A 40 -9.39 3.77 -26.91
CA ALA A 40 -10.44 3.80 -27.92
C ALA A 40 -10.35 5.03 -28.85
N ARG A 41 -9.96 6.20 -28.31
CA ARG A 41 -9.89 7.46 -29.06
C ARG A 41 -8.62 7.60 -29.90
N ASP A 42 -7.46 7.34 -29.32
CA ASP A 42 -6.16 7.64 -29.94
C ASP A 42 -5.57 6.41 -30.67
N ARG A 43 -6.19 5.22 -30.56
CA ARG A 43 -5.70 3.89 -31.05
C ARG A 43 -4.28 3.52 -30.61
N ASN A 44 -3.63 4.33 -29.77
CA ASN A 44 -2.26 4.13 -29.30
C ASN A 44 -2.24 3.36 -27.96
N TRP A 45 -2.53 2.06 -28.03
CA TRP A 45 -2.66 1.18 -26.87
C TRP A 45 -1.37 1.03 -26.04
N ARG A 46 -0.19 1.14 -26.68
CA ARG A 46 1.11 1.03 -26.00
C ARG A 46 1.33 2.16 -25.00
N GLU A 47 1.10 3.39 -25.41
CA GLU A 47 1.31 4.57 -24.56
C GLU A 47 0.22 4.67 -23.48
N ALA A 48 -1.03 4.33 -23.83
CA ALA A 48 -2.14 4.24 -22.87
C ALA A 48 -1.82 3.21 -21.76
N TYR A 49 -1.24 2.06 -22.09
CA TYR A 49 -0.90 1.02 -21.12
C TYR A 49 0.21 1.44 -20.15
N THR A 50 1.26 2.11 -20.64
CA THR A 50 2.33 2.63 -19.78
C THR A 50 1.81 3.65 -18.78
N ASN A 51 0.97 4.59 -19.23
CA ASN A 51 0.35 5.59 -18.38
C ASN A 51 -0.65 4.97 -17.39
N TYR A 52 -1.42 3.97 -17.83
CA TYR A 52 -2.32 3.19 -16.98
C TYR A 52 -1.57 2.55 -15.82
N ARG A 53 -0.50 1.78 -16.09
CA ARG A 53 0.32 1.15 -15.05
C ARG A 53 0.93 2.16 -14.08
N ALA A 54 1.43 3.28 -14.59
CA ALA A 54 2.02 4.33 -13.75
C ALA A 54 0.98 4.96 -12.81
N ASN A 55 -0.21 5.26 -13.32
CA ASN A 55 -1.28 5.87 -12.51
C ASN A 55 -1.88 4.88 -11.51
N LEU A 56 -2.07 3.62 -11.90
CA LEU A 56 -2.45 2.55 -10.99
C LEU A 56 -1.45 2.38 -9.86
N GLY A 57 -0.16 2.28 -10.19
CA GLY A 57 0.90 2.10 -9.20
C GLY A 57 0.95 3.25 -8.19
N ARG A 58 0.83 4.51 -8.65
CA ARG A 58 0.78 5.68 -7.75
C ARG A 58 -0.45 5.67 -6.84
N GLY A 59 -1.62 5.33 -7.36
CA GLY A 59 -2.85 5.25 -6.58
C GLY A 59 -2.80 4.15 -5.52
N ILE A 60 -2.28 2.97 -5.90
CA ILE A 60 -2.09 1.86 -4.96
C ILE A 60 -1.08 2.24 -3.86
N LEU A 61 0.07 2.82 -4.24
CA LEU A 61 1.12 3.18 -3.28
C LEU A 61 0.62 4.22 -2.26
N LEU A 62 -0.08 5.25 -2.72
CA LEU A 62 -0.69 6.25 -1.83
C LEU A 62 -1.73 5.64 -0.88
N GLY A 63 -2.57 4.74 -1.40
CA GLY A 63 -3.54 4.03 -0.59
C GLY A 63 -2.89 3.12 0.46
N LEU A 64 -1.79 2.45 0.10
CA LEU A 64 -1.03 1.61 1.02
C LEU A 64 -0.39 2.43 2.15
N GLU A 65 0.14 3.64 1.88
CA GLU A 65 0.66 4.53 2.93
C GLU A 65 -0.40 4.85 4.00
N LEU A 66 -1.64 5.13 3.58
CA LEU A 66 -2.77 5.39 4.48
C LEU A 66 -3.20 4.15 5.26
N LEU A 67 -3.29 3.00 4.59
CA LEU A 67 -3.57 1.73 5.25
C LEU A 67 -2.46 1.40 6.27
N VAL A 68 -1.20 1.81 6.03
CA VAL A 68 -0.09 1.55 6.97
C VAL A 68 -0.33 2.29 8.27
N GLY A 69 -0.74 3.56 8.18
CA GLY A 69 -1.17 4.32 9.34
C GLY A 69 -2.36 3.67 10.07
N ALA A 70 -3.38 3.23 9.33
CA ALA A 70 -4.58 2.61 9.91
C ALA A 70 -4.25 1.39 10.79
N ASP A 71 -3.40 0.47 10.32
CA ASP A 71 -3.03 -0.72 11.09
C ASP A 71 -2.17 -0.42 12.32
N ILE A 72 -1.27 0.56 12.23
CA ILE A 72 -0.47 0.97 13.41
C ILE A 72 -1.43 1.42 14.51
N ILE A 73 -2.46 2.20 14.16
CA ILE A 73 -3.47 2.65 15.13
C ILE A 73 -4.31 1.48 15.66
N SER A 74 -4.71 0.57 14.78
CA SER A 74 -5.49 -0.63 15.15
C SER A 74 -4.73 -1.52 16.12
N THR A 75 -3.44 -1.78 15.86
CA THR A 75 -2.58 -2.60 16.73
C THR A 75 -2.36 -1.99 18.11
N ILE A 76 -2.23 -0.66 18.23
CA ILE A 76 -2.04 0.03 19.51
C ILE A 76 -3.30 -0.01 20.39
N THR A 77 -4.48 -0.05 19.77
CA THR A 77 -5.76 -0.02 20.50
C THR A 77 -6.34 -1.40 20.81
N ALA A 78 -5.74 -2.47 20.27
CA ALA A 78 -6.20 -3.85 20.46
C ALA A 78 -5.85 -4.40 21.87
N PRO A 79 -6.75 -5.16 22.52
CA PRO A 79 -6.46 -5.82 23.78
C PRO A 79 -5.48 -7.00 23.58
N LEU A 80 -4.43 -7.04 24.39
CA LEU A 80 -3.32 -8.02 24.30
C LEU A 80 -3.67 -9.41 24.88
N THR A 81 -4.79 -10.02 24.49
CA THR A 81 -5.11 -11.42 24.86
C THR A 81 -4.56 -12.40 23.82
N LEU A 82 -4.23 -13.65 24.21
CA LEU A 82 -3.62 -14.63 23.29
C LEU A 82 -4.46 -14.91 22.04
N GLU A 83 -5.78 -14.92 22.16
CA GLU A 83 -6.71 -15.12 21.04
C GLU A 83 -6.73 -13.92 20.09
N THR A 84 -6.90 -12.70 20.64
CA THR A 84 -6.96 -11.47 19.83
C THR A 84 -5.60 -11.13 19.21
N VAL A 85 -4.50 -11.39 19.93
CA VAL A 85 -3.13 -11.23 19.42
C VAL A 85 -2.84 -12.22 18.31
N GLY A 86 -3.34 -13.46 18.39
CA GLY A 86 -3.19 -14.44 17.31
C GLY A 86 -3.86 -13.98 16.01
N LEU A 87 -5.10 -13.48 16.10
CA LEU A 87 -5.85 -13.00 14.95
C LEU A 87 -5.23 -11.71 14.37
N LEU A 88 -4.83 -10.78 15.24
CA LEU A 88 -4.10 -9.56 14.86
C LEU A 88 -2.77 -9.89 14.17
N GLY A 89 -1.99 -10.81 14.74
CA GLY A 89 -0.72 -11.27 14.18
C GLY A 89 -0.88 -11.89 12.80
N LEU A 90 -1.95 -12.68 12.59
CA LEU A 90 -2.28 -13.25 11.29
C LEU A 90 -2.61 -12.15 10.25
N VAL A 91 -3.43 -11.17 10.61
CA VAL A 91 -3.78 -10.05 9.72
C VAL A 91 -2.54 -9.22 9.35
N VAL A 92 -1.69 -8.89 10.32
CA VAL A 92 -0.42 -8.18 10.09
C VAL A 92 0.53 -8.99 9.19
N LEU A 93 0.57 -10.31 9.36
CA LEU A 93 1.39 -11.20 8.53
C LEU A 93 0.91 -11.24 7.08
N ILE A 94 -0.41 -11.43 6.87
CA ILE A 94 -1.02 -11.36 5.53
C ILE A 94 -0.68 -10.03 4.87
N ARG A 95 -0.80 -8.94 5.61
CA ARG A 95 -0.54 -7.61 5.09
C ARG A 95 0.92 -7.40 4.73
N THR A 96 1.84 -7.79 5.60
CA THR A 96 3.27 -7.69 5.34
C THR A 96 3.62 -8.48 4.08
N PHE A 97 3.07 -9.69 3.94
CA PHE A 97 3.27 -10.52 2.76
C PHE A 97 2.71 -9.88 1.48
N LEU A 98 1.47 -9.38 1.50
CA LEU A 98 0.83 -8.75 0.33
C LEU A 98 1.53 -7.46 -0.10
N SER A 99 1.80 -6.55 0.85
CA SER A 99 2.53 -5.31 0.57
C SER A 99 3.91 -5.61 -0.01
N PHE A 100 4.60 -6.60 0.55
CA PHE A 100 5.91 -7.03 0.08
C PHE A 100 5.87 -7.66 -1.33
N SER A 101 4.86 -8.48 -1.61
CA SER A 101 4.67 -9.11 -2.93
C SER A 101 4.41 -8.06 -4.02
N LEU A 102 3.54 -7.07 -3.72
CA LEU A 102 3.23 -5.97 -4.63
C LEU A 102 4.45 -5.07 -4.91
N GLU A 103 5.22 -4.71 -3.88
CA GLU A 103 6.43 -3.90 -4.05
C GLU A 103 7.46 -4.64 -4.94
N THR A 104 7.62 -5.95 -4.73
CA THR A 104 8.51 -6.79 -5.53
C THR A 104 8.05 -6.91 -6.99
N GLU A 105 6.75 -7.03 -7.25
CA GLU A 105 6.20 -7.06 -8.62
C GLU A 105 6.39 -5.72 -9.35
N ILE A 106 6.16 -4.60 -8.66
CA ILE A 106 6.26 -3.27 -9.25
C ILE A 106 7.73 -2.92 -9.57
N GLU A 107 8.67 -3.26 -8.69
CA GLU A 107 10.08 -2.90 -8.85
C GLU A 107 10.91 -3.94 -9.61
N GLY A 108 10.40 -5.17 -9.77
CA GLY A 108 11.08 -6.26 -10.49
C GLY A 108 12.42 -6.70 -9.86
N CYS A 109 12.75 -6.21 -8.67
CA CYS A 109 13.94 -6.60 -7.92
C CYS A 109 13.60 -6.74 -6.44
N TRP A 110 14.11 -7.82 -5.82
CA TRP A 110 13.92 -8.03 -4.40
C TRP A 110 14.54 -6.88 -3.58
N PRO A 111 13.90 -6.39 -2.50
CA PRO A 111 14.35 -5.22 -1.74
C PRO A 111 15.77 -5.36 -1.19
N TRP A 112 16.19 -6.58 -0.80
CA TRP A 112 17.58 -6.83 -0.39
C TRP A 112 18.62 -6.67 -1.52
N ARG A 113 18.23 -6.87 -2.79
CA ARG A 113 19.11 -6.59 -3.95
C ARG A 113 19.27 -5.08 -4.22
N ARG A 114 18.38 -4.21 -3.73
CA ARG A 114 18.56 -2.75 -3.77
C ARG A 114 19.68 -2.32 -2.82
N ALA A 115 19.70 -2.87 -1.60
CA ALA A 115 20.73 -2.55 -0.60
C ALA A 115 22.14 -2.91 -1.10
N GLU A 116 22.32 -4.09 -1.70
CA GLU A 116 23.61 -4.54 -2.24
C GLU A 116 24.14 -3.64 -3.38
N ARG A 117 23.25 -3.06 -4.21
CA ARG A 117 23.66 -2.15 -5.29
C ARG A 117 24.13 -0.79 -4.78
N LEU A 118 23.57 -0.31 -3.68
CA LEU A 118 23.97 0.96 -3.05
C LEU A 118 25.31 0.81 -2.32
N GLU A 119 25.59 -0.36 -1.72
CA GLU A 119 26.89 -0.64 -1.12
C GLU A 119 28.01 -0.77 -2.16
N LYS A 120 27.79 -1.49 -3.26
CA LYS A 120 28.81 -1.64 -4.32
C LYS A 120 29.24 -0.29 -4.91
N ARG A 121 28.33 0.69 -5.03
CA ARG A 121 28.64 2.05 -5.50
C ARG A 121 29.53 2.84 -4.55
N LYS A 122 29.48 2.58 -3.23
CA LYS A 122 30.34 3.25 -2.25
C LYS A 122 31.76 2.68 -2.23
N THR A 123 31.90 1.38 -2.47
CA THR A 123 33.20 0.70 -2.48
C THR A 123 34.00 1.00 -3.75
N ASP A 124 33.33 1.20 -4.88
CA ASP A 124 33.96 1.54 -6.17
C ASP A 124 34.36 3.04 -6.27
N GLN A 125 33.94 3.86 -5.31
CA GLN A 125 34.28 5.29 -5.20
C GLN A 125 35.41 5.58 -4.21
N ARG A 126 36.09 4.55 -3.67
CA ARG A 126 37.09 4.67 -2.62
C ARG A 126 38.47 4.19 -3.04
#